data_AF-A0A6A3H382-F1
#
_entry.id   AF-A0A6A3H382-F1
#
_cell.length_a   1.000
_cell.length_b   1.000
_cell.length_c   1.000
_cell.angle_alpha   90.00
_cell.angle_beta   90.00
_cell.angle_gamma   90.00
#
_symmetry.space_group_name_H-M   'P 1'
#
loop_
_entity.id
_entity.type
_entity.pdbx_description
1 polymer ?
#
loop_
_entity_poly.entity_id
_entity_poly.type
_entity_poly.pdbx_seq_one_letter_code
_entity_poly.pdbx_strand_id
1 'polypeptide(L)'
;MIYPADGSCVALGWPSFAVNLQAGGSAMFETFGSSGCSGSSETRTLDRVSLAAKACDTDSNIKYHVGGVTPQWKVIAVHEGADCSNIAVKLTFTSECTCEPQSSDINDGCTTISTRASSVNDCTGDYLDFSRAAFGENYPYVVVEEYIGEGDCTVLEVVTVYGADGLCHNSSDDLASFSVTLCLPSGINFLLSCSSPVAATCVVS
;
A
#
# COMPACT_ATOMS: atom_id res chain seq x y z
N MET A 1 -27.11 11.93 1.85
CA MET A 1 -26.58 13.05 1.04
C MET A 1 -25.36 12.54 0.28
N ILE A 2 -25.04 13.09 -0.88
CA ILE A 2 -23.89 12.65 -1.70
C ILE A 2 -23.07 13.90 -2.00
N TYR A 3 -21.77 13.84 -1.71
CA TYR A 3 -20.83 14.93 -1.93
C TYR A 3 -19.63 14.40 -2.73
N PRO A 4 -19.11 15.19 -3.69
CA PRO A 4 -17.79 14.94 -4.27
C PRO A 4 -16.73 14.89 -3.17
N ALA A 5 -15.78 13.96 -3.30
CA ALA A 5 -14.69 13.76 -2.35
C ALA A 5 -13.34 14.27 -2.91
N ASP A 6 -13.37 15.42 -3.57
CA ASP A 6 -12.25 16.07 -4.26
C ASP A 6 -11.61 17.20 -3.42
N GLY A 7 -12.06 17.39 -2.17
CA GLY A 7 -11.66 18.51 -1.32
C GLY A 7 -12.32 19.84 -1.67
N SER A 8 -13.09 19.91 -2.76
CA SER A 8 -13.84 21.11 -3.13
C SER A 8 -14.98 21.31 -2.14
N CYS A 9 -15.18 22.55 -1.71
CA CYS A 9 -16.33 22.85 -0.88
C CYS A 9 -17.61 23.01 -1.69
N VAL A 10 -18.67 22.40 -1.20
CA VAL A 10 -19.98 22.32 -1.84
C VAL A 10 -21.01 23.13 -1.04
N ALA A 11 -21.32 24.31 -1.56
CA ALA A 11 -22.27 25.28 -1.03
C ALA A 11 -23.72 24.97 -1.47
N LEU A 12 -24.34 23.92 -0.92
CA LEU A 12 -25.73 23.53 -1.25
C LEU A 12 -26.80 24.12 -0.30
N GLY A 13 -26.40 24.90 0.71
CA GLY A 13 -27.27 25.43 1.75
C GLY A 13 -26.52 25.59 3.08
N TRP A 14 -27.23 25.91 4.17
CA TRP A 14 -26.67 25.82 5.53
C TRP A 14 -26.98 24.43 6.11
N PRO A 15 -25.99 23.62 6.52
CA PRO A 15 -24.53 23.82 6.40
C PRO A 15 -23.95 23.46 5.01
N SER A 16 -22.73 23.96 4.72
CA SER A 16 -21.92 23.53 3.55
C SER A 16 -20.86 22.50 3.95
N PHE A 17 -20.35 21.74 2.98
CA PHE A 17 -19.50 20.57 3.24
C PHE A 17 -18.31 20.50 2.29
N ALA A 18 -17.17 20.03 2.79
CA ALA A 18 -16.06 19.56 1.97
C ALA A 18 -15.70 18.13 2.42
N VAL A 19 -15.39 17.27 1.45
CA VAL A 19 -14.93 15.90 1.72
C VAL A 19 -13.63 15.68 0.97
N ASN A 20 -12.61 15.19 1.65
CA ASN A 20 -11.32 14.91 1.06
C ASN A 20 -10.91 13.47 1.37
N LEU A 21 -10.57 12.71 0.33
CA LEU A 21 -9.94 11.40 0.48
C LEU A 21 -8.46 11.61 0.78
N GLN A 22 -7.98 10.96 1.83
CA GLN A 22 -6.61 11.09 2.29
C GLN A 22 -5.80 9.85 1.90
N ALA A 23 -4.47 10.03 1.91
CA ALA A 23 -3.53 8.92 1.82
C ALA A 23 -3.77 7.93 2.96
N GLY A 24 -3.50 6.65 2.72
CA GLY A 24 -3.81 5.59 3.67
C GLY A 24 -5.30 5.22 3.71
N GLY A 25 -6.10 5.66 2.74
CA GLY A 25 -7.47 5.19 2.55
C GLY A 25 -8.49 5.73 3.56
N SER A 26 -8.16 6.80 4.28
CA SER A 26 -9.09 7.52 5.17
C SER A 26 -9.88 8.60 4.41
N ALA A 27 -10.93 9.10 5.03
CA ALA A 27 -11.71 10.22 4.52
C ALA A 27 -11.90 11.29 5.61
N MET A 28 -11.68 12.55 5.24
CA MET A 28 -11.92 13.69 6.10
C MET A 28 -13.13 14.47 5.61
N PHE A 29 -14.08 14.66 6.51
CA PHE A 29 -15.29 15.43 6.32
C PHE A 29 -15.14 16.74 7.09
N GLU A 30 -15.41 17.85 6.42
CA GLU A 30 -15.47 19.16 7.03
C GLU A 30 -16.86 19.74 6.83
N THR A 31 -17.52 20.08 7.94
CA THR A 31 -18.83 20.72 7.93
C THR A 31 -18.68 22.16 8.36
N PHE A 32 -19.07 23.08 7.50
CA PHE A 32 -19.03 24.50 7.80
C PHE A 32 -20.36 24.95 8.36
N GLY A 33 -20.30 25.75 9.43
CA GLY A 33 -21.49 26.38 9.99
C GLY A 33 -22.14 27.42 9.07
N SER A 34 -21.57 27.69 7.89
CA SER A 34 -22.12 28.62 6.90
C SER A 34 -22.37 27.95 5.55
N SER A 35 -23.18 28.57 4.68
CA SER A 35 -23.38 28.14 3.28
C SER A 35 -22.21 28.44 2.36
N GLY A 36 -21.27 29.29 2.79
CA GLY A 36 -20.22 29.81 1.93
C GLY A 36 -18.85 29.19 2.19
N CYS A 37 -18.78 28.00 2.83
CA CYS A 37 -17.50 27.34 3.12
C CYS A 37 -16.54 28.24 3.91
N SER A 38 -17.10 28.98 4.87
CA SER A 38 -16.41 30.04 5.58
C SER A 38 -16.78 30.05 7.06
N GLY A 39 -15.93 30.65 7.89
CA GLY A 39 -16.13 30.69 9.33
C GLY A 39 -15.76 29.38 10.02
N SER A 40 -16.40 29.10 11.16
CA SER A 40 -16.12 27.90 11.95
C SER A 40 -16.54 26.63 11.21
N SER A 41 -15.67 25.63 11.25
CA SER A 41 -15.93 24.29 10.77
C SER A 41 -15.67 23.24 11.84
N GLU A 42 -16.33 22.10 11.69
CA GLU A 42 -16.03 20.89 12.42
C GLU A 42 -15.49 19.84 11.45
N THR A 43 -14.39 19.20 11.83
CA THR A 43 -13.79 18.13 11.05
C THR A 43 -14.06 16.77 11.69
N ARG A 44 -14.25 15.77 10.84
CA ARG A 44 -14.39 14.37 11.21
C ARG A 44 -13.52 13.55 10.27
N THR A 45 -12.60 12.77 10.83
CA THR A 45 -11.79 11.84 10.05
C THR A 45 -12.26 10.43 10.33
N LEU A 46 -12.55 9.69 9.27
CA LEU A 46 -12.83 8.27 9.33
C LEU A 46 -11.64 7.52 8.79
N ASP A 47 -11.10 6.64 9.62
CA ASP A 47 -10.06 5.72 9.21
C ASP A 47 -10.61 4.68 8.22
N ARG A 48 -9.68 3.97 7.57
CA ARG A 48 -9.99 2.96 6.56
C ARG A 48 -10.84 1.81 7.11
N VAL A 49 -10.62 1.38 8.35
CA VAL A 49 -11.35 0.28 8.98
C VAL A 49 -12.80 0.66 9.17
N SER A 50 -13.04 1.86 9.72
CA SER A 50 -14.37 2.42 9.92
C SER A 50 -15.15 2.52 8.58
N LEU A 51 -14.47 2.97 7.52
CA LEU A 51 -15.04 3.05 6.17
C LEU A 51 -15.32 1.66 5.57
N ALA A 52 -14.40 0.71 5.70
CA ALA A 52 -14.52 -0.65 5.19
C ALA A 52 -15.63 -1.45 5.89
N ALA A 53 -15.68 -1.37 7.23
CA ALA A 53 -16.72 -1.97 8.05
C ALA A 53 -18.10 -1.32 7.83
N LYS A 54 -18.13 -0.13 7.21
CA LYS A 54 -19.33 0.70 7.07
C LYS A 54 -20.00 0.87 8.45
N ALA A 55 -19.19 1.14 9.46
CA ALA A 55 -19.64 1.21 10.84
C ALA A 55 -20.61 2.39 11.03
N CYS A 56 -21.53 2.26 11.99
CA CYS A 56 -22.34 3.39 12.42
C CYS A 56 -21.53 4.18 13.44
N ASP A 57 -21.38 5.48 13.22
CA ASP A 57 -20.92 6.39 14.24
C ASP A 57 -22.03 6.49 15.30
N THR A 58 -21.78 5.93 16.48
CA THR A 58 -22.75 5.84 17.57
C THR A 58 -23.05 7.18 18.22
N ASP A 59 -22.12 8.14 18.13
CA ASP A 59 -22.28 9.46 18.76
C ASP A 59 -23.19 10.35 17.92
N SER A 60 -23.09 10.25 16.59
CA SER A 60 -23.88 11.05 15.65
C SER A 60 -25.08 10.33 15.05
N ASN A 61 -25.19 9.00 15.21
CA ASN A 61 -26.15 8.13 14.49
C ASN A 61 -26.04 8.27 12.97
N ILE A 62 -24.83 8.51 12.45
CA ILE A 62 -24.53 8.65 11.03
C ILE A 62 -23.72 7.45 10.54
N LYS A 63 -23.96 7.05 9.30
CA LYS A 63 -23.18 6.03 8.60
C LYS A 63 -22.59 6.63 7.33
N TYR A 64 -21.31 6.36 7.10
CA TYR A 64 -20.57 6.94 5.99
C TYR A 64 -20.26 5.88 4.95
N HIS A 65 -20.32 6.30 3.69
CA HIS A 65 -20.07 5.47 2.53
C HIS A 65 -19.22 6.26 1.54
N VAL A 66 -18.10 5.68 1.12
CA VAL A 66 -17.28 6.19 0.03
C VAL A 66 -17.52 5.29 -1.18
N GLY A 67 -17.78 5.90 -2.34
CA GLY A 67 -18.05 5.20 -3.59
C GLY A 67 -17.53 6.00 -4.78
N GLY A 68 -17.42 5.35 -5.94
CA GLY A 68 -16.84 5.97 -7.14
C GLY A 68 -15.30 5.96 -7.17
N VAL A 69 -14.66 5.43 -6.13
CA VAL A 69 -13.24 5.10 -6.11
C VAL A 69 -13.06 3.60 -6.14
N THR A 70 -12.14 3.14 -6.98
CA THR A 70 -11.63 1.76 -6.94
C THR A 70 -10.30 1.83 -6.24
N PRO A 71 -10.13 1.25 -5.03
CA PRO A 71 -8.85 1.27 -4.33
C PRO A 71 -7.76 0.76 -5.26
N GLN A 72 -6.64 1.47 -5.28
CA GLN A 72 -5.46 1.07 -6.04
C GLN A 72 -4.31 0.85 -5.07
N TRP A 73 -3.42 -0.06 -5.44
CA TRP A 73 -2.18 -0.30 -4.75
C TRP A 73 -1.13 0.65 -5.30
N LYS A 74 -0.61 1.51 -4.44
CA LYS A 74 0.65 2.18 -4.69
C LYS A 74 1.78 1.18 -4.50
N VAL A 75 2.66 1.06 -5.50
CA VAL A 75 3.75 0.08 -5.47
C VAL A 75 5.11 0.76 -5.36
N ILE A 76 5.96 0.19 -4.51
CA ILE A 76 7.39 0.46 -4.46
C ILE A 76 8.11 -0.84 -4.81
N ALA A 77 8.93 -0.82 -5.86
CA ALA A 77 9.77 -1.96 -6.22
C ALA A 77 11.23 -1.67 -5.85
N VAL A 78 11.88 -2.66 -5.24
CA VAL A 78 13.31 -2.61 -4.91
C VAL A 78 14.04 -3.58 -5.80
N HIS A 79 15.05 -3.08 -6.51
CA HIS A 79 15.89 -3.83 -7.41
C HIS A 79 17.30 -3.98 -6.83
N GLU A 80 18.03 -4.99 -7.28
CA GLU A 80 19.49 -5.03 -7.08
C GLU A 80 20.17 -4.00 -7.99
N GLY A 81 21.31 -3.46 -7.57
CA GLY A 81 22.05 -2.45 -8.34
C GLY A 81 21.39 -1.07 -8.35
N ALA A 82 21.98 -0.12 -9.07
CA ALA A 82 21.61 1.30 -9.01
C ALA A 82 20.60 1.73 -10.08
N ASP A 83 20.39 0.90 -11.10
CA ASP A 83 19.47 1.08 -12.22
C ASP A 83 18.41 -0.02 -12.18
N CYS A 84 17.12 0.34 -12.23
CA CYS A 84 15.96 -0.56 -12.10
C CYS A 84 15.85 -1.64 -13.21
N SER A 85 16.92 -1.84 -13.98
CA SER A 85 17.11 -2.82 -15.04
C SER A 85 17.12 -4.28 -14.54
N ASN A 86 17.49 -4.50 -13.28
CA ASN A 86 17.51 -5.85 -12.69
C ASN A 86 16.11 -6.31 -12.29
N ILE A 87 15.92 -7.60 -12.07
CA ILE A 87 14.66 -8.14 -11.53
C ILE A 87 14.44 -7.56 -10.12
N ALA A 88 13.19 -7.25 -9.79
CA ALA A 88 12.85 -6.80 -8.45
C ALA A 88 13.12 -7.92 -7.42
N VAL A 89 13.59 -7.55 -6.24
CA VAL A 89 13.81 -8.49 -5.12
C VAL A 89 12.77 -8.35 -4.03
N LYS A 90 12.12 -7.17 -3.96
CA LYS A 90 11.04 -6.87 -3.04
C LYS A 90 10.06 -5.90 -3.67
N LEU A 91 8.77 -6.14 -3.46
CA LEU A 91 7.70 -5.20 -3.75
C LEU A 91 6.97 -4.85 -2.45
N THR A 92 6.57 -3.60 -2.30
CA THR A 92 5.67 -3.17 -1.22
C THR A 92 4.50 -2.43 -1.84
N PHE A 93 3.31 -2.97 -1.61
CA PHE A 93 2.04 -2.42 -2.04
C PHE A 93 1.35 -1.80 -0.83
N THR A 94 0.91 -0.55 -0.96
CA THR A 94 0.09 0.13 0.05
C THR A 94 -1.23 0.50 -0.59
N SER A 95 -2.34 0.09 0.02
CA SER A 95 -3.66 0.40 -0.52
C SER A 95 -3.96 1.89 -0.31
N GLU A 96 -4.39 2.55 -1.37
CA GLU A 96 -4.70 3.98 -1.41
C GLU A 96 -6.10 4.20 -2.03
N CYS A 97 -6.82 5.21 -1.53
CA CYS A 97 -8.10 5.64 -2.12
C CYS A 97 -7.90 6.30 -3.49
N THR A 98 -6.73 6.92 -3.68
CA THR A 98 -6.31 7.59 -4.91
C THR A 98 -4.84 7.28 -5.14
N CYS A 99 -4.51 6.76 -6.32
CA CYS A 99 -3.14 6.54 -6.73
C CYS A 99 -2.95 7.23 -8.07
N GLU A 100 -1.98 8.14 -8.14
CA GLU A 100 -1.60 8.78 -9.40
C GLU A 100 -0.30 8.11 -9.88
N PRO A 101 -0.35 7.36 -10.99
CA PRO A 101 0.86 6.73 -11.51
C PRO A 101 1.82 7.85 -11.92
N GLN A 102 3.07 7.79 -11.44
CA GLN A 102 4.08 8.78 -11.86
C GLN A 102 4.55 8.52 -13.30
N SER A 103 4.39 7.29 -13.80
CA SER A 103 4.67 6.91 -15.18
C SER A 103 3.87 5.64 -15.56
N SER A 104 3.92 5.26 -16.84
CA SER A 104 3.33 4.01 -17.35
C SER A 104 4.33 2.86 -17.49
N ASP A 105 5.59 3.06 -17.11
CA ASP A 105 6.66 2.06 -17.16
C ASP A 105 7.18 1.85 -15.74
N ILE A 106 7.18 0.61 -15.26
CA ILE A 106 7.65 0.23 -13.92
C ILE A 106 9.08 0.72 -13.60
N ASN A 107 9.86 1.05 -14.64
CA ASN A 107 11.22 1.55 -14.53
C ASN A 107 11.34 3.08 -14.64
N ASP A 108 10.30 3.77 -15.10
CA ASP A 108 10.29 5.22 -15.29
C ASP A 108 9.90 5.89 -13.96
N GLY A 109 10.85 6.63 -13.37
CA GLY A 109 10.82 7.02 -11.95
C GLY A 109 11.81 6.25 -11.07
N CYS A 110 12.77 5.54 -11.65
CA CYS A 110 13.85 4.90 -10.92
C CYS A 110 14.66 5.91 -10.11
N THR A 111 14.64 5.78 -8.79
CA THR A 111 15.43 6.59 -7.86
C THR A 111 16.41 5.69 -7.13
N THR A 112 17.69 6.04 -7.13
CA THR A 112 18.66 5.30 -6.33
C THR A 112 18.55 5.75 -4.87
N ILE A 113 18.13 4.84 -3.98
CA ILE A 113 18.22 5.01 -2.54
C ILE A 113 19.45 4.23 -2.08
N SER A 114 20.45 4.94 -1.54
CA SER A 114 21.76 4.36 -1.19
C SER A 114 22.44 3.69 -2.39
N THR A 115 22.63 2.36 -2.36
CA THR A 115 23.25 1.56 -3.42
C THR A 115 22.23 0.86 -4.32
N ARG A 116 20.93 1.06 -4.07
CA ARG A 116 19.84 0.32 -4.71
C ARG A 116 18.88 1.22 -5.47
N ALA A 117 18.45 0.75 -6.62
CA ALA A 117 17.37 1.33 -7.39
C ALA A 117 16.03 0.99 -6.72
N SER A 118 15.29 2.02 -6.35
CA SER A 118 13.90 1.94 -5.93
C SER A 118 13.06 2.61 -7.02
N SER A 119 12.16 1.87 -7.66
CA SER A 119 11.15 2.50 -8.50
C SER A 119 10.00 2.94 -7.61
N VAL A 120 9.70 4.24 -7.70
CA VAL A 120 8.69 4.88 -6.87
C VAL A 120 7.52 5.26 -7.77
N ASN A 121 6.39 4.60 -7.52
CA ASN A 121 5.02 4.97 -7.93
C ASN A 121 4.52 4.46 -9.28
N ASP A 122 4.24 3.16 -9.30
CA ASP A 122 3.18 2.61 -10.15
C ASP A 122 1.91 2.34 -9.32
N CYS A 123 0.76 2.34 -9.98
CA CYS A 123 -0.56 2.12 -9.40
C CYS A 123 -1.20 0.90 -10.04
N THR A 124 -1.48 -0.15 -9.26
CA THR A 124 -2.13 -1.36 -9.77
C THR A 124 -3.46 -1.65 -9.07
N GLY A 125 -4.42 -2.21 -9.80
CA GLY A 125 -5.62 -2.79 -9.21
C GLY A 125 -5.41 -4.21 -8.67
N ASP A 126 -4.35 -4.89 -9.12
CA ASP A 126 -4.06 -6.29 -8.79
C ASP A 126 -2.57 -6.43 -8.46
N TYR A 127 -2.27 -6.69 -7.18
CA TYR A 127 -0.90 -6.85 -6.72
C TYR A 127 -0.30 -8.19 -7.15
N LEU A 128 -1.10 -9.23 -7.40
CA LEU A 128 -0.62 -10.56 -7.83
C LEU A 128 -0.16 -10.51 -9.28
N ASP A 129 -0.98 -9.94 -10.16
CA ASP A 129 -0.64 -9.78 -11.57
C ASP A 129 0.58 -8.86 -11.74
N PHE A 130 0.64 -7.76 -10.96
CA PHE A 130 1.82 -6.89 -10.93
C PHE A 130 3.07 -7.64 -10.45
N SER A 131 2.95 -8.42 -9.37
CA SER A 131 4.08 -9.19 -8.84
C SER A 131 4.59 -10.20 -9.86
N ARG A 132 3.71 -10.93 -10.55
CA ARG A 132 4.09 -11.88 -11.60
C ARG A 132 4.87 -11.19 -12.74
N ALA A 133 4.48 -9.98 -13.11
CA ALA A 133 5.18 -9.20 -14.13
C ALA A 133 6.56 -8.71 -13.65
N ALA A 134 6.64 -8.20 -12.42
CA ALA A 134 7.86 -7.62 -11.87
C ALA A 134 8.95 -8.65 -11.56
N PHE A 135 8.57 -9.84 -11.07
CA PHE A 135 9.50 -10.95 -10.81
C PHE A 135 9.73 -11.83 -12.06
N GLY A 136 8.77 -11.87 -12.99
CA GLY A 136 8.79 -12.73 -14.17
C GLY A 136 8.17 -14.11 -13.92
N GLU A 137 7.73 -14.78 -14.99
CA GLU A 137 6.90 -16.01 -14.90
C GLU A 137 7.57 -17.22 -14.21
N ASN A 138 8.89 -17.25 -14.15
CA ASN A 138 9.66 -18.39 -13.63
C ASN A 138 10.41 -18.08 -12.33
N TYR A 139 10.12 -16.95 -11.69
CA TYR A 139 10.79 -16.56 -10.46
C TYR A 139 9.85 -16.75 -9.26
N PRO A 140 10.19 -17.64 -8.31
CA PRO A 140 9.36 -17.86 -7.14
C PRO A 140 9.37 -16.63 -6.22
N TYR A 141 8.22 -16.31 -5.64
CA TYR A 141 8.09 -15.24 -4.65
C TYR A 141 7.08 -15.62 -3.57
N VAL A 142 7.20 -14.98 -2.41
CA VAL A 142 6.28 -15.13 -1.28
C VAL A 142 5.53 -13.82 -1.06
N VAL A 143 4.22 -13.91 -0.94
CA VAL A 143 3.33 -12.78 -0.65
C VAL A 143 3.03 -12.77 0.85
N VAL A 144 3.28 -11.65 1.50
CA VAL A 144 2.94 -11.38 2.90
C VAL A 144 1.89 -10.27 2.92
N GLU A 145 0.73 -10.57 3.47
CA GLU A 145 -0.38 -9.65 3.61
C GLU A 145 -0.50 -9.16 5.05
N GLU A 146 -0.52 -7.85 5.24
CA GLU A 146 -0.72 -7.20 6.52
C GLU A 146 -2.08 -6.51 6.53
N TYR A 147 -2.91 -6.86 7.51
CA TYR A 147 -4.27 -6.38 7.67
C TYR A 147 -4.36 -5.42 8.86
N ILE A 148 -5.24 -4.43 8.76
CA ILE A 148 -5.52 -3.51 9.87
C ILE A 148 -6.37 -4.23 10.91
N GLY A 149 -6.05 -4.00 12.17
CA GLY A 149 -6.83 -4.47 13.32
C GLY A 149 -6.30 -5.74 13.95
N GLU A 150 -6.89 -6.12 15.08
CA GLU A 150 -6.43 -7.25 15.87
C GLU A 150 -7.04 -8.58 15.37
N GLY A 151 -6.47 -9.10 14.28
CA GLY A 151 -6.51 -10.54 13.99
C GLY A 151 -7.72 -11.10 13.23
N ASP A 152 -8.60 -10.26 12.68
CA ASP A 152 -9.72 -10.72 11.85
C ASP A 152 -9.40 -10.77 10.34
N CYS A 153 -8.24 -10.25 9.94
CA CYS A 153 -7.77 -10.18 8.54
C CYS A 153 -8.85 -9.64 7.59
N THR A 154 -9.55 -8.58 8.00
CA THR A 154 -10.70 -8.06 7.24
C THR A 154 -10.34 -6.93 6.27
N VAL A 155 -9.38 -6.06 6.65
CA VAL A 155 -9.00 -4.89 5.86
C VAL A 155 -7.53 -4.96 5.51
N LEU A 156 -7.23 -5.36 4.27
CA LEU A 156 -5.85 -5.46 3.78
C LEU A 156 -5.24 -4.06 3.63
N GLU A 157 -4.05 -3.86 4.22
CA GLU A 157 -3.38 -2.55 4.25
C GLU A 157 -2.11 -2.51 3.42
N VAL A 158 -1.23 -3.46 3.70
CA VAL A 158 0.07 -3.58 3.08
C VAL A 158 0.22 -4.99 2.53
N VAL A 159 0.74 -5.10 1.32
CA VAL A 159 1.24 -6.37 0.79
C VAL A 159 2.72 -6.21 0.57
N THR A 160 3.52 -7.10 1.12
CA THR A 160 4.95 -7.18 0.83
C THR A 160 5.24 -8.47 0.11
N VAL A 161 5.90 -8.38 -1.04
CA VAL A 161 6.27 -9.55 -1.84
C VAL A 161 7.78 -9.66 -1.87
N TYR A 162 8.30 -10.83 -1.54
CA TYR A 162 9.72 -11.12 -1.46
C TYR A 162 10.11 -12.16 -2.51
N GLY A 163 11.21 -11.90 -3.23
CA GLY A 163 11.85 -12.92 -4.06
C GLY A 163 12.28 -14.11 -3.21
N ALA A 164 11.99 -15.33 -3.68
CA ALA A 164 12.24 -16.58 -2.96
C ALA A 164 13.29 -17.45 -3.64
N ASP A 165 14.43 -16.83 -3.96
CA ASP A 165 15.60 -17.45 -4.61
C ASP A 165 16.63 -18.03 -3.60
N GLY A 166 16.37 -17.87 -2.31
CA GLY A 166 17.26 -18.24 -1.22
C GLY A 166 18.49 -17.36 -1.05
N LEU A 167 18.67 -16.29 -1.85
CA LEU A 167 19.76 -15.34 -1.71
C LEU A 167 19.47 -14.33 -0.60
N CYS A 168 20.52 -13.66 -0.13
CA CYS A 168 20.40 -12.59 0.86
C CYS A 168 20.32 -11.24 0.14
N HIS A 169 19.20 -10.55 0.31
CA HIS A 169 18.94 -9.23 -0.24
C HIS A 169 18.93 -8.20 0.88
N ASN A 170 19.51 -7.02 0.64
CA ASN A 170 19.36 -5.92 1.60
C ASN A 170 18.03 -5.18 1.38
N SER A 171 17.53 -4.53 2.42
CA SER A 171 16.46 -3.54 2.32
C SER A 171 16.93 -2.33 1.51
N SER A 172 15.97 -1.51 1.06
CA SER A 172 16.22 -0.30 0.27
C SER A 172 17.09 0.75 0.99
N ASP A 173 17.15 0.72 2.31
CA ASP A 173 17.97 1.60 3.14
C ASP A 173 19.33 0.99 3.53
N ASP A 174 19.64 -0.23 3.08
CA ASP A 174 20.83 -1.01 3.44
C ASP A 174 21.00 -1.24 4.96
N LEU A 175 19.95 -1.03 5.78
CA LEU A 175 19.98 -1.21 7.24
C LEU A 175 19.52 -2.60 7.69
N ALA A 176 18.79 -3.32 6.85
CA ALA A 176 18.30 -4.66 7.10
C ALA A 176 18.58 -5.56 5.90
N SER A 177 18.40 -6.87 6.09
CA SER A 177 18.48 -7.85 5.00
C SER A 177 17.44 -8.94 5.21
N PHE A 178 17.10 -9.61 4.12
CA PHE A 178 16.15 -10.72 4.10
C PHE A 178 16.63 -11.81 3.16
N SER A 179 16.22 -13.04 3.46
CA SER A 179 16.34 -14.17 2.56
C SER A 179 15.11 -15.05 2.68
N VAL A 180 14.57 -15.50 1.55
CA VAL A 180 13.40 -16.36 1.50
C VAL A 180 13.73 -17.60 0.70
N THR A 181 13.56 -18.77 1.32
CA THR A 181 13.78 -20.06 0.66
C THR A 181 12.48 -20.86 0.70
N LEU A 182 12.05 -21.34 -0.47
CA LEU A 182 10.99 -22.35 -0.56
C LEU A 182 11.57 -23.72 -0.16
N CYS A 183 11.09 -24.27 0.96
CA CYS A 183 11.53 -25.56 1.47
C CYS A 183 10.44 -26.61 1.20
N LEU A 184 10.29 -27.05 -0.04
CA LEU A 184 9.27 -28.06 -0.38
C LEU A 184 9.71 -29.48 0.03
N PRO A 185 8.83 -30.32 0.61
CA PRO A 185 7.42 -30.08 0.95
C PRO A 185 7.19 -29.42 2.33
N SER A 186 8.26 -29.11 3.06
CA SER A 186 8.30 -28.72 4.47
C SER A 186 7.84 -27.29 4.81
N GLY A 187 7.62 -26.41 3.84
CA GLY A 187 7.11 -25.04 4.05
C GLY A 187 7.99 -23.94 3.44
N ILE A 188 8.03 -22.78 4.09
CA ILE A 188 8.81 -21.60 3.70
C ILE A 188 9.76 -21.27 4.84
N ASN A 189 11.04 -21.04 4.54
CA ASN A 189 12.00 -20.51 5.49
C ASN A 189 12.21 -19.01 5.20
N PHE A 190 11.92 -18.18 6.18
CA PHE A 190 12.05 -16.73 6.09
C PHE A 190 13.08 -16.26 7.12
N LEU A 191 14.18 -15.71 6.63
CA LEU A 191 15.25 -15.17 7.46
C LEU A 191 15.24 -13.64 7.38
N LEU A 192 14.89 -13.02 8.50
CA LEU A 192 15.10 -11.60 8.74
C LEU A 192 16.49 -11.45 9.34
N SER A 193 17.38 -10.70 8.66
CA SER A 193 18.82 -10.57 8.90
C SER A 193 19.69 -11.77 8.46
N CYS A 194 20.43 -11.57 7.38
CA CYS A 194 21.46 -12.46 6.84
C CYS A 194 22.73 -11.66 6.51
N SER A 195 23.91 -12.26 6.73
CA SER A 195 25.21 -11.58 6.69
C SER A 195 26.08 -11.97 5.49
N SER A 196 25.55 -12.76 4.54
CA SER A 196 26.28 -13.18 3.34
C SER A 196 25.30 -13.56 2.22
N PRO A 197 25.63 -13.40 0.92
CA PRO A 197 24.82 -13.88 -0.21
C PRO A 197 24.77 -15.42 -0.31
N VAL A 198 25.11 -16.12 0.77
CA VAL A 198 25.08 -17.57 0.83
C VAL A 198 23.63 -18.00 0.98
N ALA A 199 23.24 -18.98 0.17
CA ALA A 199 21.89 -19.52 0.16
C ALA A 199 21.43 -19.89 1.58
N ALA A 200 20.28 -19.37 2.00
CA ALA A 200 19.63 -19.80 3.22
C ALA A 200 19.25 -21.27 3.10
N THR A 201 20.00 -22.16 3.76
CA THR A 201 19.72 -23.59 3.79
C THR A 201 18.47 -23.89 4.61
N CYS A 202 17.58 -24.73 4.07
CA CYS A 202 16.48 -25.31 4.83
C CYS A 202 17.06 -26.12 6.00
N VAL A 203 16.94 -25.61 7.22
CA VAL A 203 17.23 -26.39 8.43
C VAL A 203 15.96 -27.16 8.76
N VAL A 204 15.93 -28.45 8.40
CA VAL A 204 14.82 -29.34 8.76
C VAL A 204 15.00 -29.69 10.25
N SER A 205 14.09 -29.21 11.10
CA SER A 205 14.01 -29.61 12.51
C SER A 205 13.39 -31.00 12.66
#